data_AF-A0A2A8VCR4-F1
#
_entry.id   AF-A0A2A8VCR4-F1
#
_cell.length_a   1.000
_cell.length_b   1.000
_cell.length_c   1.000
_cell.angle_alpha   90.00
_cell.angle_beta   90.00
_cell.angle_gamma   90.00
#
_symmetry.space_group_name_H-M   'P 1'
#
loop_
_entity.id
_entity.type
_entity.pdbx_description
1 polymer ?
#
loop_
_entity_poly.entity_id
_entity_poly.type
_entity_poly.pdbx_seq_one_letter_code
_entity_poly.pdbx_strand_id
1 'polypeptide(L)'
;MNKSVEAATQTAVINEVAWMGTTGSYNNEWMELHNPSSTDLVLDGWTLEAEDGSPSIALSGTVAAQDYFLLERTGDGTISSVTADQIYTGSLGNSNEVLYLKDASGAIIDEVDGWYAGDNTTKATMARMDPSVSGTVSTNWSTATSSYEGGFGTPKAANSTTPAGNGSESLTNVSEELGAINVYFNKSASTQYAMPGNEANYNVNLEDRLLNRLNAATTSIDFATYEINLPRVVDALMEKAAQGVDVRILADAKDGSDPHYAERYETMRLYLERLVRGQDGVVGTGDDAHILSDSPMFVVEDATKRAAYQLPANFDDFPYRDVTVGSTATTGYMFVEGEWKDTDSYYSPGNQMHNKFAVIDGKWVFTGSWNFTVTGLYGSEENMNQGILDGNQQHVVEVHSPELASIYKTEFEEMWGSGTTTPDNTVSNFSTRKIDNTPHTLTIGGDTVEIYFSSGDDAVGRMTDLVKTEADENAYFTIFAWSDQALVDELKNKWEGSYGDNQGTLTGFDVKGVFDPSFWNQWWSASIEMTGRTATQTSTNNPNTRWANPAPVYAANESRKLHAKTMLIDADTNSDPTVIVGSTNWSENGNNVNDENMLIIHDDAITNQFLQEFNARYVNAGGVVQ
;
A
#
# COMPACT_ATOMS: atom_id res chain seq x y z
N MET A 1 -10.55 45.53 -14.13
CA MET A 1 -11.10 45.59 -12.77
C MET A 1 -11.58 44.20 -12.43
N ASN A 2 -10.75 43.42 -11.73
CA ASN A 2 -11.17 42.13 -11.19
C ASN A 2 -12.14 42.40 -10.05
N LYS A 3 -13.41 42.04 -10.24
CA LYS A 3 -14.29 41.73 -9.12
C LYS A 3 -14.06 40.27 -8.79
N SER A 4 -13.24 40.02 -7.77
CA SER A 4 -13.30 38.79 -7.01
C SER A 4 -14.72 38.65 -6.46
N VAL A 5 -15.42 37.62 -6.90
CA VAL A 5 -16.68 37.18 -6.28
C VAL A 5 -16.28 36.17 -5.22
N GLU A 6 -16.58 36.47 -3.96
CA GLU A 6 -16.53 35.52 -2.84
C GLU A 6 -17.33 34.26 -3.21
N ALA A 7 -16.78 33.09 -2.89
CA ALA A 7 -17.53 31.83 -2.96
C ALA A 7 -18.75 31.96 -2.03
N ALA A 8 -19.95 31.93 -2.60
CA ALA A 8 -21.17 31.81 -1.81
C ALA A 8 -21.09 30.51 -1.00
N THR A 9 -21.48 30.57 0.27
CA THR A 9 -21.73 29.38 1.09
C THR A 9 -22.80 28.55 0.37
N GLN A 10 -22.43 27.38 -0.17
CA GLN A 10 -23.36 26.51 -0.88
C GLN A 10 -24.50 26.12 0.08
N THR A 11 -25.74 26.42 -0.31
CA THR A 11 -26.94 26.21 0.53
C THR A 11 -27.57 24.84 0.32
N ALA A 12 -27.36 24.23 -0.85
CA ALA A 12 -27.61 22.82 -1.16
C ALA A 12 -26.64 22.35 -2.25
N VAL A 13 -26.38 21.05 -2.30
CA VAL A 13 -25.53 20.41 -3.32
C VAL A 13 -26.20 19.18 -3.91
N ILE A 14 -25.84 18.85 -5.15
CA ILE A 14 -26.11 17.56 -5.78
C ILE A 14 -25.16 16.54 -5.12
N ASN A 15 -25.73 15.60 -4.37
CA ASN A 15 -25.01 14.72 -3.45
C ASN A 15 -24.69 13.35 -4.06
N GLU A 16 -25.66 12.73 -4.73
CA GLU A 16 -25.52 11.38 -5.27
C GLU A 16 -26.36 11.23 -6.53
N VAL A 17 -25.83 10.52 -7.54
CA VAL A 17 -26.48 10.37 -8.86
C VAL A 17 -26.40 8.92 -9.34
N ALA A 18 -27.57 8.31 -9.56
CA ALA A 18 -27.73 6.98 -10.13
C ALA A 18 -28.12 7.06 -11.61
N TRP A 19 -27.24 7.62 -12.44
CA TRP A 19 -27.49 7.86 -13.88
C TRP A 19 -27.72 6.57 -14.68
N MET A 20 -27.22 5.44 -14.21
CA MET A 20 -27.30 4.13 -14.86
C MET A 20 -28.59 3.34 -14.54
N GLY A 21 -29.46 3.90 -13.70
CA GLY A 21 -30.57 3.21 -13.08
C GLY A 21 -30.16 2.16 -12.05
N THR A 22 -31.09 1.29 -11.64
CA THR A 22 -30.83 0.24 -10.65
C THR A 22 -30.65 -1.14 -11.28
N THR A 23 -30.31 -2.13 -10.44
CA THR A 23 -30.35 -3.57 -10.78
C THR A 23 -31.73 -4.04 -11.24
N GLY A 24 -32.81 -3.38 -10.78
CA GLY A 24 -34.18 -3.68 -11.17
C GLY A 24 -34.54 -3.18 -12.58
N SER A 25 -33.98 -2.02 -12.98
CA SER A 25 -34.24 -1.43 -14.29
C SER A 25 -33.31 -0.25 -14.56
N TYR A 26 -32.81 -0.14 -15.79
CA TYR A 26 -32.09 1.06 -16.25
C TYR A 26 -32.97 2.32 -16.26
N ASN A 27 -34.30 2.19 -16.21
CA ASN A 27 -35.20 3.35 -16.12
C ASN A 27 -35.34 3.89 -14.69
N ASN A 28 -34.86 3.14 -13.69
CA ASN A 28 -34.98 3.49 -12.27
C ASN A 28 -33.80 4.40 -11.88
N GLU A 29 -33.70 5.56 -12.51
CA GLU A 29 -32.72 6.58 -12.18
C GLU A 29 -33.18 7.39 -10.96
N TRP A 30 -32.22 7.84 -10.16
CA TRP A 30 -32.49 8.71 -9.03
C TRP A 30 -31.33 9.68 -8.79
N MET A 31 -31.65 10.79 -8.14
CA MET A 31 -30.71 11.83 -7.74
C MET A 31 -31.00 12.24 -6.31
N GLU A 32 -29.99 12.72 -5.61
CA GLU A 32 -30.13 13.20 -4.24
C GLU A 32 -29.51 14.58 -4.08
N LEU A 33 -30.20 15.44 -3.34
CA LEU A 33 -29.66 16.71 -2.86
C LEU A 33 -29.34 16.60 -1.37
N HIS A 34 -28.31 17.31 -0.92
CA HIS A 34 -27.99 17.43 0.50
C HIS A 34 -28.01 18.90 0.93
N ASN A 35 -28.60 19.18 2.10
CA ASN A 35 -28.54 20.48 2.76
C ASN A 35 -27.46 20.47 3.86
N PRO A 36 -26.22 20.90 3.58
CA PRO A 36 -25.15 20.90 4.56
C PRO A 36 -25.25 22.04 5.58
N SER A 37 -26.30 22.87 5.53
CA SER A 37 -26.48 24.01 6.44
C SER A 37 -27.13 23.61 7.76
N SER A 38 -27.05 24.51 8.75
CA SER A 38 -27.67 24.31 10.07
C SER A 38 -29.14 24.75 10.14
N THR A 39 -29.75 25.09 9.00
CA THR A 39 -31.14 25.55 8.90
C THR A 39 -31.88 24.81 7.80
N ASP A 40 -33.18 24.64 7.97
CA ASP A 40 -34.03 24.02 6.94
C ASP A 40 -34.01 24.85 5.65
N LEU A 41 -33.93 24.16 4.51
CA LEU A 41 -33.90 24.73 3.17
C LEU A 41 -35.24 24.50 2.47
N VAL A 42 -35.87 25.57 1.99
CA VAL A 42 -37.10 25.49 1.19
C VAL A 42 -36.73 25.51 -0.30
N LEU A 43 -37.12 24.47 -1.03
CA LEU A 43 -36.82 24.28 -2.44
C LEU A 43 -37.88 24.86 -3.39
N ASP A 44 -38.96 25.45 -2.86
CA ASP A 44 -40.05 26.00 -3.69
C ASP A 44 -39.51 27.04 -4.70
N GLY A 45 -39.69 26.73 -5.99
CA GLY A 45 -39.25 27.56 -7.10
C GLY A 45 -37.82 27.30 -7.57
N TRP A 46 -37.08 26.42 -6.90
CA TRP A 46 -35.78 25.95 -7.38
C TRP A 46 -35.95 24.99 -8.56
N THR A 47 -34.90 24.81 -9.35
CA THR A 47 -34.90 23.91 -10.50
C THR A 47 -33.62 23.07 -10.53
N LEU A 48 -33.73 21.77 -10.79
CA LEU A 48 -32.61 20.91 -11.16
C LEU A 48 -32.76 20.54 -12.64
N GLU A 49 -31.84 20.98 -13.48
CA GLU A 49 -31.94 20.76 -14.93
C GLU A 49 -30.63 20.30 -15.58
N ALA A 50 -30.75 19.42 -16.57
CA ALA A 50 -29.66 19.04 -17.45
C ALA A 50 -29.45 20.07 -18.56
N GLU A 51 -28.21 20.22 -19.02
CA GLU A 51 -27.83 21.15 -20.11
C GLU A 51 -28.58 20.85 -21.41
N ASP A 52 -28.86 19.58 -21.70
CA ASP A 52 -29.59 19.15 -22.90
C ASP A 52 -31.11 19.38 -22.83
N GLY A 53 -31.60 19.85 -21.68
CA GLY A 53 -32.99 20.18 -21.40
C GLY A 53 -33.84 19.04 -20.82
N SER A 54 -33.29 17.85 -20.57
CA SER A 54 -34.01 16.74 -19.93
C SER A 54 -33.06 15.88 -19.08
N PRO A 55 -33.26 15.80 -17.75
CA PRO A 55 -34.43 16.27 -17.01
C PRO A 55 -34.42 17.79 -16.76
N SER A 56 -35.60 18.38 -16.59
CA SER A 56 -35.79 19.75 -16.09
C SER A 56 -36.88 19.70 -15.03
N ILE A 57 -36.46 19.80 -13.77
CA ILE A 57 -37.25 19.43 -12.59
C ILE A 57 -37.49 20.68 -11.76
N ALA A 58 -38.74 21.13 -11.69
CA ALA A 58 -39.14 22.13 -10.71
C ALA A 58 -39.18 21.47 -9.32
N LEU A 59 -38.34 21.94 -8.40
CA LEU A 59 -38.25 21.41 -7.04
C LEU A 59 -39.30 22.07 -6.13
N SER A 60 -39.72 21.32 -5.11
CA SER A 60 -40.66 21.77 -4.10
C SER A 60 -40.45 21.05 -2.78
N GLY A 61 -40.91 21.64 -1.69
CA GLY A 61 -40.77 21.06 -0.35
C GLY A 61 -39.58 21.60 0.43
N THR A 62 -39.22 20.89 1.50
CA THR A 62 -38.22 21.34 2.47
C THR A 62 -37.22 20.22 2.76
N VAL A 63 -35.93 20.56 2.74
CA VAL A 63 -34.85 19.69 3.23
C VAL A 63 -34.46 20.19 4.62
N ALA A 64 -34.57 19.35 5.64
CA ALA A 64 -34.16 19.74 6.99
C ALA A 64 -32.64 20.05 7.04
N ALA A 65 -32.20 20.78 8.06
CA ALA A 65 -30.78 20.99 8.31
C ALA A 65 -30.01 19.65 8.39
N GLN A 66 -28.90 19.53 7.66
CA GLN A 66 -28.05 18.32 7.59
C GLN A 66 -28.75 17.08 6.99
N ASP A 67 -29.85 17.27 6.26
CA ASP A 67 -30.67 16.17 5.73
C ASP A 67 -30.62 16.08 4.20
N TYR A 68 -31.13 14.98 3.66
CA TYR A 68 -31.10 14.60 2.25
C TYR A 68 -32.48 14.66 1.61
N PHE A 69 -32.52 14.96 0.31
CA PHE A 69 -33.73 15.06 -0.49
C PHE A 69 -33.64 14.16 -1.72
N LEU A 70 -34.40 13.07 -1.72
CA LEU A 70 -34.35 12.01 -2.71
C LEU A 70 -35.34 12.27 -3.85
N LEU A 71 -34.84 12.23 -5.09
CA LEU A 71 -35.62 12.34 -6.31
C LEU A 71 -35.63 11.02 -7.08
N GLU A 72 -36.81 10.46 -7.31
CA GLU A 72 -36.97 9.24 -8.11
C GLU A 72 -37.65 9.51 -9.46
N ARG A 73 -37.13 8.85 -10.50
CA ARG A 73 -37.69 8.96 -11.85
C ARG A 73 -38.97 8.14 -11.98
N THR A 74 -40.02 8.77 -12.52
CA THR A 74 -41.30 8.18 -12.97
C THR A 74 -42.18 7.50 -11.91
N GLY A 75 -41.67 7.19 -10.72
CA GLY A 75 -42.46 6.69 -9.60
C GLY A 75 -41.59 6.33 -8.40
N ASP A 76 -42.24 6.20 -7.24
CA ASP A 76 -41.66 5.90 -5.91
C ASP A 76 -41.35 4.41 -5.71
N GLY A 77 -40.85 3.77 -6.76
CA GLY A 77 -40.57 2.34 -6.78
C GLY A 77 -39.15 2.03 -7.25
N THR A 78 -38.33 3.07 -7.43
CA THR A 78 -36.92 2.94 -7.79
C THR A 78 -36.13 2.42 -6.59
N ILE A 79 -36.41 2.95 -5.39
CA ILE A 79 -35.86 2.52 -4.10
C ILE A 79 -37.03 2.12 -3.19
N SER A 80 -37.41 0.85 -3.17
CA SER A 80 -38.61 0.38 -2.43
C SER A 80 -38.52 0.48 -0.90
N SER A 81 -37.31 0.64 -0.36
CA SER A 81 -37.02 0.73 1.07
C SER A 81 -37.00 2.17 1.61
N VAL A 82 -36.96 3.18 0.74
CA VAL A 82 -36.86 4.60 1.10
C VAL A 82 -37.86 5.40 0.28
N THR A 83 -38.75 6.15 0.93
CA THR A 83 -39.71 7.00 0.22
C THR A 83 -39.01 8.22 -0.40
N ALA A 84 -39.24 8.45 -1.68
CA ALA A 84 -38.79 9.63 -2.40
C ALA A 84 -39.47 10.90 -1.87
N ASP A 85 -38.70 11.98 -1.77
CA ASP A 85 -39.23 13.29 -1.43
C ASP A 85 -39.92 13.94 -2.62
N GLN A 86 -39.46 13.65 -3.84
CA GLN A 86 -40.11 14.11 -5.07
C GLN A 86 -39.97 13.12 -6.24
N ILE A 87 -41.03 12.98 -7.03
CA ILE A 87 -41.01 12.22 -8.28
C ILE A 87 -40.77 13.16 -9.46
N TYR A 88 -39.86 12.78 -10.37
CA TYR A 88 -39.55 13.56 -11.56
C TYR A 88 -39.70 12.75 -12.87
N THR A 89 -39.58 13.45 -14.00
CA THR A 89 -39.58 12.86 -15.34
C THR A 89 -38.46 13.47 -16.20
N GLY A 90 -38.05 12.76 -17.26
CA GLY A 90 -36.81 13.03 -17.99
C GLY A 90 -35.78 11.96 -17.64
N SER A 91 -34.90 11.59 -18.57
CA SER A 91 -33.85 10.58 -18.35
C SER A 91 -32.49 11.22 -18.28
N LEU A 92 -31.56 10.61 -17.54
CA LEU A 92 -30.16 10.99 -17.55
C LEU A 92 -29.40 10.30 -18.71
N GLY A 93 -28.34 10.95 -19.19
CA GLY A 93 -27.43 10.41 -20.19
C GLY A 93 -26.43 9.42 -19.57
N ASN A 94 -26.25 8.23 -20.16
CA ASN A 94 -25.34 7.21 -19.62
C ASN A 94 -23.84 7.48 -19.84
N SER A 95 -23.47 8.39 -20.74
CA SER A 95 -22.05 8.61 -21.10
C SER A 95 -21.47 9.86 -20.46
N ASN A 96 -22.28 10.90 -20.33
CA ASN A 96 -21.98 12.12 -19.60
C ASN A 96 -23.24 12.97 -19.54
N GLU A 97 -23.33 13.87 -18.57
CA GLU A 97 -24.35 14.91 -18.52
C GLU A 97 -23.88 16.08 -17.64
N VAL A 98 -24.40 17.26 -17.92
CA VAL A 98 -24.16 18.45 -17.09
C VAL A 98 -25.46 18.80 -16.39
N LEU A 99 -25.45 18.87 -15.05
CA LEU A 99 -26.59 19.20 -14.21
C LEU A 99 -26.39 20.54 -13.50
N TYR A 100 -27.43 21.37 -13.50
CA TYR A 100 -27.47 22.64 -12.80
C TYR A 100 -28.56 22.63 -11.73
N LEU A 101 -28.18 22.88 -10.48
CA LEU A 101 -29.11 23.21 -9.41
C LEU A 101 -29.25 24.73 -9.32
N LYS A 102 -30.46 25.25 -9.51
CA LYS A 102 -30.75 26.69 -9.54
C LYS A 102 -31.75 27.08 -8.47
N ASP A 103 -31.52 28.22 -7.82
CA ASP A 103 -32.46 28.78 -6.85
C ASP A 103 -33.69 29.43 -7.52
N ALA A 104 -34.63 29.89 -6.70
CA ALA A 104 -35.86 30.56 -7.16
C ALA A 104 -35.63 31.87 -7.96
N SER A 105 -34.42 32.45 -7.90
CA SER A 105 -34.03 33.61 -8.71
C SER A 105 -33.44 33.22 -10.07
N GLY A 106 -33.14 31.93 -10.26
CA GLY A 106 -32.46 31.39 -11.43
C GLY A 106 -30.94 31.40 -11.32
N ALA A 107 -30.38 31.68 -10.13
CA ALA A 107 -28.94 31.62 -9.89
C ALA A 107 -28.51 30.15 -9.71
N ILE A 108 -27.39 29.77 -10.34
CA ILE A 108 -26.79 28.43 -10.15
C ILE A 108 -26.19 28.36 -8.74
N ILE A 109 -26.62 27.36 -7.98
CA ILE A 109 -26.18 27.06 -6.63
C ILE A 109 -25.13 25.95 -6.62
N ASP A 110 -25.30 24.94 -7.46
CA ASP A 110 -24.34 23.85 -7.65
C ASP A 110 -24.40 23.33 -9.09
N GLU A 111 -23.30 22.76 -9.54
CA GLU A 111 -23.10 22.28 -10.91
C GLU A 111 -22.32 20.96 -10.89
N VAL A 112 -22.79 19.98 -11.67
CA VAL A 112 -22.05 18.76 -11.99
C VAL A 112 -21.83 18.78 -13.49
N ASP A 113 -20.57 18.79 -13.93
CA ASP A 113 -20.20 18.92 -15.35
C ASP A 113 -19.79 17.59 -16.01
N GLY A 114 -19.88 16.49 -15.24
CA GLY A 114 -19.81 15.15 -15.81
C GLY A 114 -19.88 14.01 -14.79
N TRP A 115 -19.89 12.78 -15.32
CA TRP A 115 -19.82 11.56 -14.52
C TRP A 115 -18.37 11.20 -14.20
N TYR A 116 -17.89 11.65 -13.05
CA TYR A 116 -16.53 11.41 -12.58
C TYR A 116 -16.35 10.10 -11.82
N ALA A 117 -17.44 9.48 -11.39
CA ALA A 117 -17.47 8.17 -10.77
C ALA A 117 -18.80 7.45 -11.05
N GLY A 118 -19.03 6.33 -10.36
CA GLY A 118 -20.16 5.44 -10.60
C GLY A 118 -19.82 4.35 -11.62
N ASP A 119 -20.51 3.22 -11.51
CA ASP A 119 -20.27 2.04 -12.34
C ASP A 119 -21.60 1.42 -12.80
N ASN A 120 -21.80 1.39 -14.11
CA ASN A 120 -23.02 0.86 -14.73
C ASN A 120 -23.12 -0.67 -14.66
N THR A 121 -21.99 -1.37 -14.58
CA THR A 121 -21.93 -2.84 -14.47
C THR A 121 -22.43 -3.29 -13.10
N THR A 122 -21.96 -2.65 -12.03
CA THR A 122 -22.32 -2.97 -10.64
C THR A 122 -23.54 -2.18 -10.16
N LYS A 123 -24.00 -1.19 -10.93
CA LYS A 123 -25.07 -0.24 -10.55
C LYS A 123 -24.69 0.55 -9.30
N ALA A 124 -23.42 0.96 -9.24
CA ALA A 124 -22.90 1.82 -8.20
C ALA A 124 -23.05 3.29 -8.60
N THR A 125 -23.68 4.08 -7.73
CA THR A 125 -23.89 5.51 -7.96
C THR A 125 -22.59 6.30 -7.93
N MET A 126 -22.65 7.50 -8.50
CA MET A 126 -21.64 8.53 -8.30
C MET A 126 -22.00 9.33 -7.03
N ALA A 127 -21.16 9.29 -6.01
CA ALA A 127 -21.40 9.88 -4.69
C ALA A 127 -20.37 10.97 -4.34
N ARG A 128 -20.84 12.15 -3.92
CA ARG A 128 -19.99 13.28 -3.52
C ARG A 128 -19.31 13.00 -2.18
N MET A 129 -18.02 13.30 -2.08
CA MET A 129 -17.23 13.07 -0.87
C MET A 129 -17.35 14.21 0.13
N ASP A 130 -17.16 15.46 -0.31
CA ASP A 130 -17.27 16.65 0.53
C ASP A 130 -18.31 17.64 -0.04
N PRO A 131 -19.42 17.91 0.67
CA PRO A 131 -20.46 18.83 0.21
C PRO A 131 -20.02 20.31 0.23
N SER A 132 -18.87 20.64 0.83
CA SER A 132 -18.30 21.99 0.78
C SER A 132 -17.51 22.28 -0.50
N VAL A 133 -17.14 21.23 -1.25
CA VAL A 133 -16.37 21.30 -2.50
C VAL A 133 -17.30 21.27 -3.71
N SER A 134 -16.97 22.05 -4.75
CA SER A 134 -17.75 22.19 -5.99
C SER A 134 -17.99 20.84 -6.67
N GLY A 135 -19.17 20.66 -7.28
CA GLY A 135 -19.49 19.46 -8.05
C GLY A 135 -18.71 19.34 -9.36
N THR A 136 -18.10 20.42 -9.81
CA THR A 136 -17.22 20.45 -10.98
C THR A 136 -15.79 19.96 -10.69
N VAL A 137 -15.48 19.61 -9.44
CA VAL A 137 -14.18 19.04 -9.06
C VAL A 137 -14.26 17.53 -9.19
N SER A 138 -13.65 16.99 -10.24
CA SER A 138 -13.69 15.55 -10.53
C SER A 138 -13.23 14.66 -9.37
N THR A 139 -12.24 15.13 -8.60
CA THR A 139 -11.68 14.42 -7.45
C THR A 139 -12.55 14.48 -6.20
N ASN A 140 -13.72 15.12 -6.24
CA ASN A 140 -14.68 15.18 -5.13
C ASN A 140 -15.79 14.11 -5.27
N TRP A 141 -15.68 13.22 -6.24
CA TRP A 141 -16.65 12.16 -6.51
C TRP A 141 -16.03 10.80 -6.32
N SER A 142 -16.83 9.85 -5.83
CA SER A 142 -16.43 8.46 -5.63
C SER A 142 -17.53 7.51 -6.09
N THR A 143 -17.15 6.28 -6.44
CA THR A 143 -18.11 5.21 -6.73
C THR A 143 -18.60 4.64 -5.41
N ALA A 144 -19.91 4.62 -5.19
CA ALA A 144 -20.49 4.13 -3.94
C ALA A 144 -20.20 2.63 -3.71
N THR A 145 -19.97 2.26 -2.45
CA THR A 145 -19.63 0.87 -2.06
C THR A 145 -20.60 0.24 -1.07
N SER A 146 -21.47 1.00 -0.40
CA SER A 146 -22.57 0.43 0.39
C SER A 146 -23.61 -0.17 -0.54
N SER A 147 -23.97 -1.43 -0.30
CA SER A 147 -25.05 -2.07 -1.02
C SER A 147 -26.42 -1.55 -0.57
N TYR A 148 -27.31 -1.32 -1.53
CA TYR A 148 -28.74 -1.15 -1.31
C TYR A 148 -29.50 -1.99 -2.33
N GLU A 149 -30.84 -2.03 -2.25
CA GLU A 149 -31.65 -2.88 -3.14
C GLU A 149 -31.45 -2.60 -4.64
N GLY A 150 -31.05 -1.37 -5.00
CA GLY A 150 -30.85 -0.95 -6.38
C GLY A 150 -29.43 -1.14 -6.93
N GLY A 151 -28.48 -1.65 -6.13
CA GLY A 151 -27.07 -1.74 -6.50
C GLY A 151 -26.18 -1.28 -5.35
N PHE A 152 -25.31 -0.29 -5.60
CA PHE A 152 -24.50 0.35 -4.57
C PHE A 152 -24.80 1.86 -4.52
N GLY A 153 -25.02 2.39 -3.32
CA GLY A 153 -25.48 3.74 -3.08
C GLY A 153 -26.02 3.93 -1.65
N THR A 154 -26.32 5.17 -1.28
CA THR A 154 -26.67 5.57 0.09
C THR A 154 -27.90 6.49 0.15
N PRO A 155 -29.05 6.09 -0.44
CA PRO A 155 -30.22 6.94 -0.46
C PRO A 155 -30.69 7.35 0.94
N LYS A 156 -30.81 8.66 1.14
CA LYS A 156 -31.14 9.37 2.39
C LYS A 156 -30.18 9.08 3.55
N ALA A 157 -28.92 8.77 3.25
CA ALA A 157 -27.88 8.52 4.22
C ALA A 157 -26.56 9.18 3.81
N ALA A 158 -25.62 9.27 4.75
CA ALA A 158 -24.28 9.76 4.44
C ALA A 158 -23.58 8.84 3.43
N ASN A 159 -22.92 9.46 2.45
CA ASN A 159 -22.26 8.73 1.37
C ASN A 159 -21.20 7.76 1.89
N SER A 160 -21.31 6.50 1.48
CA SER A 160 -20.30 5.47 1.76
C SER A 160 -19.20 5.57 0.71
N THR A 161 -18.33 6.55 0.88
CA THR A 161 -17.24 6.80 -0.05
C THR A 161 -16.02 6.03 0.43
N THR A 162 -15.54 5.07 -0.36
CA THR A 162 -14.14 4.69 -0.26
C THR A 162 -13.37 5.79 -0.99
N PRO A 163 -12.45 6.52 -0.35
CA PRO A 163 -11.64 7.49 -1.08
C PRO A 163 -10.93 6.73 -2.20
N ALA A 164 -11.29 7.00 -3.46
CA ALA A 164 -10.36 6.80 -4.55
C ALA A 164 -9.09 7.55 -4.12
N GLY A 165 -7.93 6.86 -4.07
CA GLY A 165 -6.71 7.26 -3.36
C GLY A 165 -6.13 8.64 -3.73
N ASN A 166 -6.86 9.68 -3.35
CA ASN A 166 -6.65 11.09 -3.68
C ASN A 166 -7.19 12.00 -2.56
N GLY A 167 -7.23 11.48 -1.32
CA GLY A 167 -7.24 12.39 -0.19
C GLY A 167 -5.95 13.20 -0.20
N SER A 168 -6.00 14.48 0.16
CA SER A 168 -4.79 15.28 0.35
C SER A 168 -3.82 14.50 1.23
N GLU A 169 -2.54 14.48 0.83
CA GLU A 169 -1.47 13.96 1.67
C GLU A 169 -1.56 14.64 3.05
N SER A 170 -1.52 13.83 4.11
CA SER A 170 -1.50 14.29 5.49
C SER A 170 -0.14 13.97 6.10
N LEU A 171 0.59 15.02 6.50
CA LEU A 171 1.87 14.92 7.19
C LEU A 171 1.80 15.72 8.49
N THR A 172 1.59 15.04 9.59
CA THR A 172 1.38 15.61 10.93
C THR A 172 2.51 15.28 11.88
N ASN A 173 3.14 14.10 11.72
CA ASN A 173 4.19 13.59 12.59
C ASN A 173 5.45 13.26 11.78
N VAL A 174 6.19 14.31 11.40
CA VAL A 174 7.45 14.19 10.65
C VAL A 174 8.52 15.03 11.34
N SER A 175 9.66 14.41 11.62
CA SER A 175 10.82 15.05 12.26
C SER A 175 12.12 14.74 11.52
N GLU A 176 13.02 15.71 11.51
CA GLU A 176 14.39 15.60 11.00
C GLU A 176 15.43 15.45 12.13
N GLU A 177 14.99 15.49 13.39
CA GLU A 177 15.88 15.42 14.54
C GLU A 177 16.53 14.03 14.67
N LEU A 178 17.70 13.98 15.29
CA LEU A 178 18.37 12.72 15.59
C LEU A 178 17.47 11.86 16.50
N GLY A 179 17.28 10.60 16.14
CA GLY A 179 16.39 9.67 16.82
C GLY A 179 14.94 9.71 16.33
N ALA A 180 14.61 10.50 15.31
CA ALA A 180 13.27 10.50 14.73
C ALA A 180 12.93 9.16 14.07
N ILE A 181 11.72 8.68 14.31
CA ILE A 181 11.08 7.56 13.61
C ILE A 181 9.83 8.12 12.93
N ASN A 182 9.87 8.28 11.61
CA ASN A 182 8.76 8.76 10.80
C ASN A 182 8.09 7.57 10.12
N VAL A 183 6.77 7.45 10.25
CA VAL A 183 6.00 6.38 9.61
C VAL A 183 5.02 6.95 8.59
N TYR A 184 4.90 6.30 7.44
CA TYR A 184 4.11 6.80 6.32
C TYR A 184 3.24 5.69 5.73
N PHE A 185 1.97 5.99 5.52
CA PHE A 185 0.99 5.09 4.91
C PHE A 185 0.51 5.66 3.58
N ASN A 186 0.54 4.84 2.52
CA ASN A 186 0.08 5.29 1.21
C ASN A 186 -1.46 5.28 1.06
N LYS A 187 -2.16 4.65 2.00
CA LYS A 187 -3.63 4.62 2.09
C LYS A 187 -4.13 5.46 3.27
N SER A 188 -5.44 5.63 3.36
CA SER A 188 -6.09 6.39 4.44
C SER A 188 -5.97 5.71 5.81
N ALA A 189 -5.99 6.53 6.86
CA ALA A 189 -6.00 6.09 8.26
C ALA A 189 -7.20 6.69 9.02
N SER A 190 -7.68 5.99 10.05
CA SER A 190 -8.81 6.42 10.89
C SER A 190 -8.33 7.33 12.04
N THR A 191 -8.05 8.60 11.74
CA THR A 191 -7.47 9.56 12.70
C THR A 191 -8.36 9.88 13.90
N GLN A 192 -9.63 9.47 13.90
CA GLN A 192 -10.46 9.55 15.11
C GLN A 192 -9.95 8.71 16.29
N TYR A 193 -9.05 7.73 16.02
CA TYR A 193 -8.38 6.90 17.03
C TYR A 193 -6.97 7.40 17.37
N ALA A 194 -6.61 8.60 16.90
CA ALA A 194 -5.32 9.19 17.23
C ALA A 194 -5.27 9.61 18.71
N MET A 195 -4.13 9.35 19.35
CA MET A 195 -3.77 10.07 20.56
C MET A 195 -3.67 11.57 20.27
N PRO A 196 -3.91 12.46 21.25
CA PRO A 196 -3.87 13.91 21.01
C PRO A 196 -2.54 14.37 20.38
N GLY A 197 -2.60 14.86 19.14
CA GLY A 197 -1.44 15.32 18.37
C GLY A 197 -0.60 14.22 17.72
N ASN A 198 -1.09 12.98 17.67
CA ASN A 198 -0.40 11.82 17.11
C ASN A 198 -1.13 11.25 15.89
N GLU A 199 -1.71 12.10 15.05
CA GLU A 199 -2.37 11.67 13.82
C GLU A 199 -1.37 10.99 12.87
N ALA A 200 -1.75 9.84 12.30
CA ALA A 200 -0.90 9.14 11.34
C ALA A 200 -0.63 9.96 10.08
N ASN A 201 0.53 9.76 9.45
CA ASN A 201 0.79 10.29 8.11
C ASN A 201 0.17 9.36 7.06
N TYR A 202 -0.92 9.77 6.40
CA TYR A 202 -1.70 8.92 5.50
C TYR A 202 -1.94 9.57 4.13
N ASN A 203 -2.34 8.75 3.15
CA ASN A 203 -2.37 9.12 1.72
C ASN A 203 -1.02 9.68 1.23
N VAL A 204 0.08 9.15 1.78
CA VAL A 204 1.43 9.66 1.53
C VAL A 204 1.98 9.07 0.23
N ASN A 205 2.53 9.93 -0.62
CA ASN A 205 3.32 9.47 -1.75
C ASN A 205 4.70 8.99 -1.24
N LEU A 206 4.85 7.67 -1.13
CA LEU A 206 6.08 7.05 -0.61
C LEU A 206 7.30 7.28 -1.51
N GLU A 207 7.09 7.43 -2.83
CA GLU A 207 8.17 7.79 -3.76
C GLU A 207 8.69 9.19 -3.45
N ASP A 208 7.81 10.16 -3.17
CA ASP A 208 8.23 11.51 -2.82
C ASP A 208 9.04 11.53 -1.51
N ARG A 209 8.68 10.70 -0.51
CA ARG A 209 9.45 10.57 0.73
C ARG A 209 10.85 10.03 0.47
N LEU A 210 10.96 8.96 -0.31
CA LEU A 210 12.24 8.39 -0.69
C LEU A 210 13.09 9.39 -1.48
N LEU A 211 12.50 10.07 -2.48
CA LEU A 211 13.19 11.06 -3.29
C LEU A 211 13.73 12.22 -2.47
N ASN A 212 13.03 12.67 -1.42
CA ASN A 212 13.54 13.70 -0.51
C ASN A 212 14.86 13.26 0.14
N ARG A 213 14.97 12.01 0.59
CA ARG A 213 16.21 11.46 1.17
C ARG A 213 17.30 11.26 0.12
N LEU A 214 16.98 10.63 -1.01
CA LEU A 214 17.95 10.41 -2.08
C LEU A 214 18.53 11.73 -2.59
N ASN A 215 17.70 12.74 -2.82
CA ASN A 215 18.13 14.06 -3.29
C ASN A 215 18.99 14.83 -2.27
N ALA A 216 18.82 14.55 -0.97
CA ALA A 216 19.62 15.13 0.10
C ALA A 216 20.97 14.43 0.31
N ALA A 217 21.18 13.24 -0.27
CA ALA A 217 22.41 12.48 -0.10
C ALA A 217 23.65 13.23 -0.61
N THR A 218 24.74 13.13 0.14
CA THR A 218 26.00 13.83 -0.11
C THR A 218 27.23 12.93 -0.09
N THR A 219 27.14 11.72 0.47
CA THR A 219 28.29 10.81 0.60
C THR A 219 28.01 9.44 0.06
N SER A 220 26.89 8.80 0.42
CA SER A 220 26.64 7.41 0.05
C SER A 220 25.16 7.05 0.07
N ILE A 221 24.78 6.11 -0.80
CA ILE A 221 23.47 5.47 -0.86
C ILE A 221 23.70 3.96 -1.00
N ASP A 222 23.30 3.19 0.02
CA ASP A 222 23.23 1.73 -0.04
C ASP A 222 21.77 1.33 -0.21
N PHE A 223 21.40 0.75 -1.35
CA PHE A 223 20.02 0.51 -1.74
C PHE A 223 19.75 -0.98 -1.97
N ALA A 224 18.96 -1.63 -1.12
CA ALA A 224 18.57 -3.02 -1.26
C ALA A 224 17.14 -3.11 -1.80
N THR A 225 16.98 -3.68 -2.98
CA THR A 225 15.70 -3.74 -3.69
C THR A 225 15.36 -5.11 -4.27
N TYR A 226 14.28 -5.69 -3.77
CA TYR A 226 13.65 -6.83 -4.42
C TYR A 226 13.17 -6.55 -5.85
N GLU A 227 12.70 -5.32 -6.10
CA GLU A 227 12.27 -4.88 -7.42
C GLU A 227 12.26 -3.36 -7.50
N ILE A 228 12.77 -2.82 -8.61
CA ILE A 228 12.73 -1.40 -8.92
C ILE A 228 12.21 -1.16 -10.34
N ASN A 229 11.17 -0.33 -10.46
CA ASN A 229 10.75 0.21 -11.75
C ASN A 229 10.16 1.63 -11.68
N LEU A 230 10.53 2.38 -10.64
CA LEU A 230 10.15 3.79 -10.47
C LEU A 230 11.13 4.70 -11.23
N PRO A 231 10.72 5.36 -12.32
CA PRO A 231 11.64 6.14 -13.14
C PRO A 231 12.31 7.28 -12.37
N ARG A 232 11.57 7.99 -11.50
CA ARG A 232 12.11 9.13 -10.76
C ARG A 232 13.15 8.70 -9.73
N VAL A 233 12.98 7.54 -9.11
CA VAL A 233 13.97 6.95 -8.19
C VAL A 233 15.24 6.58 -8.94
N VAL A 234 15.10 5.92 -10.11
CA VAL A 234 16.26 5.57 -10.97
C VAL A 234 17.01 6.83 -11.41
N ASP A 235 16.28 7.85 -11.87
CA ASP A 235 16.89 9.10 -12.31
C ASP A 235 17.60 9.83 -11.15
N ALA A 236 17.04 9.80 -9.93
CA ALA A 236 17.67 10.39 -8.74
C ALA A 236 18.95 9.65 -8.32
N LEU A 237 18.96 8.32 -8.35
CA LEU A 237 20.15 7.52 -8.06
C LEU A 237 21.27 7.79 -9.07
N MET A 238 20.92 7.85 -10.36
CA MET A 238 21.87 8.15 -11.44
C MET A 238 22.44 9.57 -11.33
N GLU A 239 21.59 10.57 -11.02
CA GLU A 239 22.03 11.95 -10.74
C GLU A 239 22.97 12.00 -9.53
N LYS A 240 22.73 11.19 -8.50
CA LYS A 240 23.60 11.16 -7.32
C LYS A 240 24.95 10.53 -7.61
N ALA A 241 24.99 9.45 -8.38
CA ALA A 241 26.25 8.87 -8.87
C ALA A 241 27.03 9.91 -9.69
N ALA A 242 26.38 10.64 -10.60
CA ALA A 242 27.01 11.71 -11.38
C ALA A 242 27.56 12.88 -10.53
N GLN A 243 26.99 13.10 -9.34
CA GLN A 243 27.48 14.07 -8.34
C GLN A 243 28.64 13.54 -7.49
N GLY A 244 29.07 12.28 -7.70
CA GLY A 244 30.14 11.64 -6.96
C GLY A 244 29.71 11.05 -5.61
N VAL A 245 28.41 10.81 -5.41
CA VAL A 245 27.89 10.03 -4.27
C VAL A 245 28.12 8.55 -4.57
N ASP A 246 28.61 7.80 -3.59
CA ASP A 246 28.79 6.35 -3.72
C ASP A 246 27.41 5.67 -3.74
N VAL A 247 26.95 5.20 -4.91
CA VAL A 247 25.67 4.50 -5.06
C VAL A 247 25.91 2.99 -5.23
N ARG A 248 25.57 2.21 -4.20
CA ARG A 248 25.64 0.74 -4.19
C ARG A 248 24.24 0.15 -4.15
N ILE A 249 23.96 -0.84 -5.00
CA ILE A 249 22.63 -1.42 -5.16
C ILE A 249 22.69 -2.93 -5.07
N LEU A 250 21.98 -3.51 -4.10
CA LEU A 250 21.66 -4.92 -4.07
C LEU A 250 20.32 -5.15 -4.76
N ALA A 251 20.27 -6.10 -5.69
CA ALA A 251 19.08 -6.42 -6.47
C ALA A 251 18.77 -7.92 -6.46
N ASP A 252 17.49 -8.26 -6.57
CA ASP A 252 17.05 -9.63 -6.85
C ASP A 252 17.19 -9.91 -8.35
N ALA A 253 17.91 -10.96 -8.72
CA ALA A 253 18.22 -11.31 -10.11
C ALA A 253 16.99 -11.70 -10.93
N LYS A 254 15.95 -12.18 -10.24
CA LYS A 254 14.70 -12.76 -10.76
C LYS A 254 14.95 -13.97 -11.68
N ASP A 255 14.12 -14.99 -11.60
CA ASP A 255 14.14 -16.07 -12.60
C ASP A 255 13.41 -15.63 -13.87
N GLY A 256 14.18 -15.30 -14.91
CA GLY A 256 13.64 -14.89 -16.21
C GLY A 256 12.95 -16.02 -16.99
N SER A 257 13.08 -17.27 -16.55
CA SER A 257 12.35 -18.41 -17.11
C SER A 257 10.95 -18.58 -16.52
N ASP A 258 10.65 -17.92 -15.40
CA ASP A 258 9.32 -17.92 -14.81
C ASP A 258 8.40 -16.98 -15.63
N PRO A 259 7.36 -17.51 -16.29
CA PRO A 259 6.45 -16.71 -17.09
C PRO A 259 5.66 -15.68 -16.25
N HIS A 260 5.57 -15.87 -14.93
CA HIS A 260 4.94 -14.90 -14.02
C HIS A 260 5.80 -13.65 -13.82
N TYR A 261 7.11 -13.75 -14.03
CA TYR A 261 8.06 -12.65 -13.82
C TYR A 261 8.64 -12.07 -15.11
N ALA A 262 8.40 -12.67 -16.29
CA ALA A 262 9.06 -12.29 -17.54
C ALA A 262 9.07 -10.76 -17.81
N GLU A 263 7.93 -10.08 -17.72
CA GLU A 263 7.85 -8.63 -17.96
C GLU A 263 8.54 -7.81 -16.86
N ARG A 264 8.39 -8.22 -15.59
CA ARG A 264 9.01 -7.57 -14.42
C ARG A 264 10.53 -7.71 -14.45
N TYR A 265 10.99 -8.90 -14.81
CA TYR A 265 12.40 -9.24 -15.04
C TYR A 265 13.03 -8.33 -16.09
N GLU A 266 12.41 -8.18 -17.25
CA GLU A 266 12.95 -7.35 -18.33
C GLU A 266 12.97 -5.86 -17.95
N THR A 267 11.87 -5.36 -17.39
CA THR A 267 11.73 -3.95 -17.01
C THR A 267 12.78 -3.55 -15.98
N MET A 268 12.95 -4.36 -14.93
CA MET A 268 13.92 -4.09 -13.88
C MET A 268 15.34 -4.06 -14.45
N ARG A 269 15.70 -5.01 -15.32
CA ARG A 269 17.05 -5.07 -15.93
C ARG A 269 17.34 -3.87 -16.82
N LEU A 270 16.35 -3.36 -17.56
CA LEU A 270 16.51 -2.15 -18.36
C LEU A 270 16.80 -0.93 -17.46
N TYR A 271 16.13 -0.80 -16.31
CA TYR A 271 16.42 0.27 -15.35
C TYR A 271 17.79 0.11 -14.66
N LEU A 272 18.15 -1.11 -14.26
CA LEU A 272 19.47 -1.38 -13.66
C LEU A 272 20.59 -1.12 -14.66
N GLU A 273 20.42 -1.43 -15.94
CA GLU A 273 21.42 -1.12 -16.97
C GLU A 273 21.59 0.40 -17.14
N ARG A 274 20.52 1.20 -17.04
CA ARG A 274 20.64 2.67 -17.05
C ARG A 274 21.53 3.15 -15.91
N LEU A 275 21.40 2.56 -14.73
CA LEU A 275 22.22 2.90 -13.56
C LEU A 275 23.69 2.50 -13.71
N VAL A 276 23.97 1.35 -14.34
CA VAL A 276 25.34 0.86 -14.63
C VAL A 276 26.04 1.67 -15.73
N ARG A 277 25.27 2.40 -16.55
CA ARG A 277 25.79 3.24 -17.64
C ARG A 277 25.88 4.72 -17.31
N GLY A 278 25.33 5.14 -16.16
CA GLY A 278 25.29 6.55 -15.79
C GLY A 278 24.52 7.45 -16.76
N GLN A 279 24.73 8.77 -16.62
CA GLN A 279 24.11 9.80 -17.45
C GLN A 279 24.75 9.90 -18.84
N ASP A 280 26.03 9.56 -18.96
CA ASP A 280 26.76 9.62 -20.22
C ASP A 280 26.51 8.39 -21.13
N GLY A 281 25.90 7.34 -20.58
CA GLY A 281 25.55 6.11 -21.28
C GLY A 281 26.71 5.13 -21.45
N VAL A 282 27.86 5.39 -20.83
CA VAL A 282 29.12 4.66 -20.98
C VAL A 282 29.44 3.90 -19.69
N VAL A 283 29.67 2.60 -19.79
CA VAL A 283 30.03 1.78 -18.63
C VAL A 283 31.48 2.02 -18.19
N GLY A 284 31.71 2.03 -16.89
CA GLY A 284 33.01 2.17 -16.24
C GLY A 284 33.45 3.62 -16.02
N THR A 285 32.51 4.56 -16.00
CA THR A 285 32.75 6.00 -15.77
C THR A 285 32.44 6.39 -14.32
N GLY A 286 32.67 7.66 -13.99
CA GLY A 286 32.56 8.15 -12.61
C GLY A 286 31.12 8.42 -12.16
N ASP A 287 30.14 8.30 -13.06
CA ASP A 287 28.71 8.54 -12.82
C ASP A 287 27.87 7.26 -12.78
N ASP A 288 28.53 6.09 -12.76
CA ASP A 288 27.88 4.79 -12.67
C ASP A 288 27.49 4.45 -11.23
N ALA A 289 26.33 3.80 -11.08
CA ALA A 289 26.03 3.07 -9.86
C ALA A 289 26.65 1.67 -9.90
N HIS A 290 27.04 1.16 -8.74
CA HIS A 290 27.53 -0.21 -8.59
C HIS A 290 26.39 -1.14 -8.17
N ILE A 291 26.28 -2.28 -8.84
CA ILE A 291 25.17 -3.22 -8.61
C ILE A 291 25.72 -4.64 -8.41
N LEU A 292 25.18 -5.34 -7.41
CA LEU A 292 25.36 -6.77 -7.17
C LEU A 292 23.98 -7.41 -6.99
N SER A 293 23.82 -8.65 -7.41
CA SER A 293 22.61 -9.43 -7.15
C SER A 293 22.90 -10.81 -6.56
N ASP A 294 21.86 -11.51 -6.11
CA ASP A 294 21.94 -12.89 -5.62
C ASP A 294 22.37 -13.89 -6.71
N SER A 295 22.19 -13.53 -7.98
CA SER A 295 22.56 -14.29 -9.17
C SER A 295 22.91 -13.33 -10.33
N PRO A 296 23.65 -13.71 -11.39
CA PRO A 296 24.09 -12.75 -12.39
C PRO A 296 22.94 -12.26 -13.29
N MET A 297 23.07 -11.05 -13.82
CA MET A 297 22.14 -10.50 -14.81
C MET A 297 22.80 -10.28 -16.18
N PHE A 298 22.11 -10.80 -17.18
CA PHE A 298 22.37 -10.63 -18.60
C PHE A 298 21.48 -9.54 -19.20
N VAL A 299 22.05 -8.85 -20.19
CA VAL A 299 21.45 -7.75 -20.92
C VAL A 299 20.14 -8.17 -21.59
N VAL A 300 19.15 -7.28 -21.57
CA VAL A 300 17.96 -7.39 -22.44
C VAL A 300 18.37 -6.98 -23.85
N GLU A 301 18.45 -7.95 -24.77
CA GLU A 301 18.98 -7.74 -26.14
C GLU A 301 17.95 -7.14 -27.12
N ASP A 302 16.67 -7.04 -26.74
CA ASP A 302 15.62 -6.48 -27.60
C ASP A 302 15.84 -4.97 -27.84
N ALA A 303 16.26 -4.62 -29.05
CA ALA A 303 16.58 -3.24 -29.42
C ALA A 303 15.40 -2.26 -29.26
N THR A 304 14.15 -2.71 -29.40
CA THR A 304 12.97 -1.85 -29.22
C THR A 304 12.77 -1.52 -27.76
N LYS A 305 12.88 -2.52 -26.88
CA LYS A 305 12.82 -2.32 -25.42
C LYS A 305 13.96 -1.44 -24.95
N ARG A 306 15.20 -1.70 -25.39
CA ARG A 306 16.36 -0.86 -25.06
C ARG A 306 16.15 0.60 -25.44
N ALA A 307 15.67 0.87 -26.65
CA ALA A 307 15.41 2.23 -27.12
C ALA A 307 14.36 2.96 -26.27
N ALA A 308 13.33 2.25 -25.77
CA ALA A 308 12.31 2.83 -24.89
C ALA A 308 12.89 3.32 -23.54
N TYR A 309 14.03 2.75 -23.12
CA TYR A 309 14.74 3.09 -21.88
C TYR A 309 16.02 3.90 -22.12
N GLN A 310 16.16 4.49 -23.32
CA GLN A 310 17.31 5.33 -23.70
C GLN A 310 18.65 4.57 -23.65
N LEU A 311 18.62 3.25 -23.77
CA LEU A 311 19.81 2.40 -23.82
C LEU A 311 20.33 2.28 -25.25
N PRO A 312 21.66 2.18 -25.45
CA PRO A 312 22.24 1.99 -26.76
C PRO A 312 21.81 0.65 -27.37
N ALA A 313 21.58 0.63 -28.69
CA ALA A 313 21.23 -0.61 -29.39
C ALA A 313 22.37 -1.65 -29.37
N ASN A 314 23.63 -1.19 -29.29
CA ASN A 314 24.80 -2.04 -29.07
C ASN A 314 25.11 -2.14 -27.56
N PHE A 315 25.57 -3.31 -27.13
CA PHE A 315 25.94 -3.67 -25.76
C PHE A 315 27.25 -4.50 -25.72
N ASP A 316 28.08 -4.41 -26.76
CA ASP A 316 29.39 -5.06 -26.85
C ASP A 316 30.42 -4.54 -25.82
N ASP A 317 30.08 -3.46 -25.09
CA ASP A 317 30.84 -2.95 -23.96
C ASP A 317 30.67 -3.79 -22.69
N PHE A 318 29.62 -4.62 -22.62
CA PHE A 318 29.51 -5.69 -21.64
C PHE A 318 30.22 -6.97 -22.11
N PRO A 319 30.87 -7.72 -21.21
CA PRO A 319 31.53 -8.97 -21.59
C PRO A 319 30.51 -10.07 -21.91
N TYR A 320 30.70 -10.75 -23.04
CA TYR A 320 30.02 -12.02 -23.31
C TYR A 320 30.63 -13.13 -22.44
N ARG A 321 29.80 -13.80 -21.65
CA ARG A 321 30.22 -14.81 -20.66
C ARG A 321 29.54 -16.15 -20.90
N ASP A 322 30.23 -17.21 -20.50
CA ASP A 322 29.71 -18.58 -20.38
C ASP A 322 29.92 -19.01 -18.92
N VAL A 323 28.82 -19.15 -18.19
CA VAL A 323 28.81 -19.33 -16.74
C VAL A 323 27.84 -20.45 -16.34
N THR A 324 27.97 -20.92 -15.11
CA THR A 324 26.97 -21.82 -14.51
C THR A 324 26.09 -21.04 -13.54
N VAL A 325 24.78 -21.04 -13.73
CA VAL A 325 23.81 -20.47 -12.77
C VAL A 325 23.03 -21.63 -12.15
N GLY A 326 23.23 -21.84 -10.84
CA GLY A 326 22.75 -23.02 -10.15
C GLY A 326 23.37 -24.30 -10.71
N SER A 327 22.61 -25.02 -11.54
CA SER A 327 23.06 -26.22 -12.27
C SER A 327 22.97 -26.07 -13.79
N THR A 328 22.67 -24.86 -14.28
CA THR A 328 22.36 -24.57 -15.68
C THR A 328 23.50 -23.78 -16.31
N ALA A 329 24.07 -24.29 -17.41
CA ALA A 329 24.98 -23.52 -18.24
C ALA A 329 24.22 -22.38 -18.93
N THR A 330 24.70 -21.15 -18.77
CA THR A 330 24.04 -19.93 -19.22
C THR A 330 25.07 -19.04 -19.92
N THR A 331 24.69 -18.49 -21.07
CA THR A 331 25.56 -17.61 -21.86
C THR A 331 24.85 -16.33 -22.20
N GLY A 332 25.59 -15.21 -22.22
CA GLY A 332 25.07 -13.93 -22.67
C GLY A 332 25.99 -12.77 -22.32
N TYR A 333 25.59 -11.56 -22.67
CA TYR A 333 26.26 -10.32 -22.27
C TYR A 333 25.89 -9.98 -20.83
N MET A 334 26.84 -10.07 -19.91
CA MET A 334 26.61 -9.90 -18.48
C MET A 334 26.89 -8.46 -18.05
N PHE A 335 25.93 -7.83 -17.38
CA PHE A 335 26.05 -6.43 -16.92
C PHE A 335 25.99 -6.26 -15.40
N VAL A 336 25.48 -7.26 -14.67
CA VAL A 336 25.52 -7.33 -13.19
C VAL A 336 26.09 -8.68 -12.78
N GLU A 337 27.06 -8.63 -11.88
CA GLU A 337 27.63 -9.80 -11.23
C GLU A 337 26.69 -10.34 -10.14
N GLY A 338 26.83 -11.62 -9.82
CA GLY A 338 26.11 -12.26 -8.73
C GLY A 338 27.04 -12.88 -7.68
N GLU A 339 26.46 -13.41 -6.61
CA GLU A 339 27.21 -14.21 -5.63
C GLU A 339 27.84 -15.44 -6.28
N TRP A 340 29.16 -15.64 -6.06
CA TRP A 340 29.90 -16.78 -6.58
C TRP A 340 29.83 -17.97 -5.63
N LYS A 341 29.52 -19.12 -6.20
CA LYS A 341 29.82 -20.43 -5.60
C LYS A 341 31.26 -20.86 -5.88
N ASP A 342 31.72 -20.59 -7.10
CA ASP A 342 33.09 -20.77 -7.60
C ASP A 342 33.31 -19.76 -8.74
N THR A 343 34.53 -19.65 -9.27
CA THR A 343 34.79 -18.78 -10.44
C THR A 343 33.86 -19.12 -11.62
N ASP A 344 33.15 -18.11 -12.14
CA ASP A 344 32.16 -18.23 -13.22
C ASP A 344 31.00 -19.22 -12.91
N SER A 345 30.71 -19.46 -11.63
CA SER A 345 29.65 -20.35 -11.14
C SER A 345 28.89 -19.69 -10.00
N TYR A 346 27.58 -19.50 -10.19
CA TYR A 346 26.71 -18.67 -9.34
C TYR A 346 25.58 -19.49 -8.71
N TYR A 347 25.02 -18.98 -7.62
CA TYR A 347 23.78 -19.51 -7.06
C TYR A 347 22.57 -19.23 -7.99
N SER A 348 21.52 -20.03 -7.87
CA SER A 348 20.28 -19.88 -8.66
C SER A 348 19.42 -18.76 -8.06
N PRO A 349 18.69 -17.98 -8.87
CA PRO A 349 17.77 -16.93 -8.40
C PRO A 349 16.45 -17.49 -7.83
N GLY A 350 16.50 -18.68 -7.21
CA GLY A 350 15.31 -19.38 -6.69
C GLY A 350 14.90 -18.93 -5.28
N ASN A 351 15.85 -18.39 -4.53
CA ASN A 351 15.59 -17.66 -3.29
C ASN A 351 15.47 -16.17 -3.62
N GLN A 352 14.89 -15.39 -2.72
CA GLN A 352 14.63 -13.98 -2.99
C GLN A 352 15.53 -13.09 -2.15
N MET A 353 16.19 -12.12 -2.80
CA MET A 353 16.70 -10.95 -2.10
C MET A 353 15.51 -10.01 -1.87
N HIS A 354 14.75 -10.26 -0.81
CA HIS A 354 13.44 -9.65 -0.58
C HIS A 354 13.52 -8.41 0.35
N ASN A 355 14.71 -7.84 0.54
CA ASN A 355 14.87 -6.57 1.23
C ASN A 355 14.26 -5.40 0.43
N LYS A 356 13.77 -4.39 1.15
CA LYS A 356 13.33 -3.08 0.61
C LYS A 356 13.82 -1.99 1.54
N PHE A 357 15.12 -1.72 1.53
CA PHE A 357 15.69 -0.67 2.36
C PHE A 357 16.69 0.21 1.63
N ALA A 358 16.89 1.43 2.15
CA ALA A 358 17.95 2.32 1.75
C ALA A 358 18.66 2.88 2.97
N VAL A 359 19.99 2.92 2.95
CA VAL A 359 20.83 3.64 3.92
C VAL A 359 21.42 4.86 3.22
N ILE A 360 21.11 6.06 3.73
CA ILE A 360 21.54 7.33 3.14
C ILE A 360 22.52 8.04 4.07
N ASP A 361 23.70 8.36 3.54
CA ASP A 361 24.81 9.05 4.20
C ASP A 361 25.27 8.44 5.54
N GLY A 362 24.94 7.16 5.78
CA GLY A 362 25.17 6.49 7.08
C GLY A 362 24.38 7.12 8.24
N LYS A 363 23.25 7.77 7.95
CA LYS A 363 22.42 8.50 8.92
C LYS A 363 20.98 8.06 8.93
N TRP A 364 20.44 7.81 7.74
CA TRP A 364 19.03 7.51 7.54
C TRP A 364 18.85 6.08 7.10
N VAL A 365 17.86 5.40 7.68
CA VAL A 365 17.34 4.12 7.20
C VAL A 365 15.93 4.35 6.71
N PHE A 366 15.65 3.92 5.48
CA PHE A 366 14.31 3.89 4.91
C PHE A 366 13.97 2.42 4.67
N THR A 367 12.90 1.89 5.27
CA THR A 367 12.48 0.49 5.10
C THR A 367 10.96 0.35 5.16
N GLY A 368 10.42 -0.85 4.95
CA GLY A 368 9.00 -1.16 5.10
C GLY A 368 8.56 -2.31 4.22
N SER A 369 7.27 -2.33 3.89
CA SER A 369 6.65 -3.40 3.10
C SER A 369 6.64 -3.14 1.59
N TRP A 370 7.03 -1.93 1.17
CA TRP A 370 6.86 -1.42 -0.19
C TRP A 370 7.99 -1.82 -1.15
N ASN A 371 7.67 -2.56 -2.21
CA ASN A 371 8.57 -2.71 -3.36
C ASN A 371 8.59 -1.40 -4.15
N PHE A 372 9.77 -0.90 -4.53
CA PHE A 372 10.00 0.37 -5.24
C PHE A 372 9.48 0.34 -6.69
N THR A 373 8.16 0.20 -6.82
CA THR A 373 7.49 -0.14 -8.07
C THR A 373 6.26 0.71 -8.33
N VAL A 374 6.00 0.96 -9.61
CA VAL A 374 4.80 1.63 -10.11
C VAL A 374 3.54 0.89 -9.65
N THR A 375 3.51 -0.43 -9.81
CA THR A 375 2.35 -1.25 -9.39
C THR A 375 2.17 -1.27 -7.88
N GLY A 376 3.26 -1.15 -7.12
CA GLY A 376 3.26 -1.09 -5.66
C GLY A 376 2.61 0.17 -5.13
N LEU A 377 2.93 1.34 -5.68
CA LEU A 377 2.46 2.64 -5.16
C LEU A 377 1.27 3.23 -5.92
N TYR A 378 1.33 3.23 -7.25
CA TYR A 378 0.36 3.87 -8.13
C TYR A 378 -0.63 2.88 -8.75
N GLY A 379 -0.23 1.61 -8.87
CA GLY A 379 -1.00 0.55 -9.50
C GLY A 379 -0.82 0.46 -11.02
N SER A 380 -0.65 1.59 -11.71
CA SER A 380 -0.40 1.67 -13.15
C SER A 380 0.46 2.89 -13.50
N GLU A 381 1.06 2.89 -14.68
CA GLU A 381 1.79 4.05 -15.21
C GLU A 381 0.86 5.25 -15.44
N GLU A 382 -0.39 5.00 -15.85
CA GLU A 382 -1.41 6.04 -16.00
C GLU A 382 -1.66 6.76 -14.67
N ASN A 383 -1.87 6.00 -13.59
CA ASN A 383 -2.05 6.54 -12.25
C ASN A 383 -0.81 7.29 -11.77
N MET A 384 0.39 6.76 -12.04
CA MET A 384 1.65 7.45 -11.71
C MET A 384 1.73 8.83 -12.39
N ASN A 385 1.41 8.90 -13.68
CA ASN A 385 1.40 10.16 -14.43
C ASN A 385 0.35 11.16 -13.93
N GLN A 386 -0.69 10.67 -13.25
CA GLN A 386 -1.75 11.48 -12.65
C GLN A 386 -1.54 11.74 -11.14
N GLY A 387 -0.51 11.14 -10.52
CA GLY A 387 -0.26 11.22 -9.08
C GLY A 387 -1.24 10.43 -8.20
N ILE A 388 -1.96 9.45 -8.76
CA ILE A 388 -3.00 8.67 -8.06
C ILE A 388 -2.37 7.48 -7.32
N LEU A 389 -2.61 7.38 -6.00
CA LEU A 389 -2.06 6.32 -5.14
C LEU A 389 -2.95 5.07 -5.06
N ASP A 390 -3.30 4.51 -6.21
CA ASP A 390 -4.14 3.29 -6.29
C ASP A 390 -3.31 1.99 -6.39
N GLY A 391 -2.09 2.01 -5.85
CA GLY A 391 -1.26 0.82 -5.67
C GLY A 391 -1.73 -0.09 -4.54
N ASN A 392 -0.88 -1.06 -4.21
CA ASN A 392 -1.07 -1.94 -3.05
C ASN A 392 -1.11 -1.12 -1.76
N GLN A 393 -1.77 -1.62 -0.73
CA GLN A 393 -1.64 -1.08 0.63
C GLN A 393 -0.26 -1.44 1.20
N GLN A 394 0.48 -0.44 1.70
CA GLN A 394 1.85 -0.55 2.19
C GLN A 394 2.16 0.53 3.24
N HIS A 395 3.32 0.39 3.89
CA HIS A 395 3.90 1.44 4.71
C HIS A 395 5.40 1.56 4.50
N VAL A 396 5.94 2.67 4.98
CA VAL A 396 7.37 2.94 5.14
C VAL A 396 7.64 3.40 6.57
N VAL A 397 8.77 2.96 7.11
CA VAL A 397 9.41 3.50 8.31
C VAL A 397 10.73 4.14 7.90
N GLU A 398 10.91 5.41 8.25
CA GLU A 398 12.09 6.20 8.01
C GLU A 398 12.70 6.62 9.35
N VAL A 399 13.95 6.27 9.59
CA VAL A 399 14.60 6.45 10.88
C VAL A 399 15.89 7.27 10.75
N HIS A 400 16.01 8.34 11.53
CA HIS A 400 17.23 9.12 11.67
C HIS A 400 18.09 8.56 12.80
N SER A 401 18.86 7.50 12.53
CA SER A 401 19.80 6.94 13.50
C SER A 401 21.05 6.44 12.78
N PRO A 402 22.20 7.10 12.97
CA PRO A 402 23.49 6.61 12.49
C PRO A 402 23.83 5.21 13.02
N GLU A 403 23.41 4.88 14.24
CA GLU A 403 23.59 3.56 14.83
C GLU A 403 22.79 2.49 14.06
N LEU A 404 21.50 2.74 13.81
CA LEU A 404 20.66 1.85 12.98
C LEU A 404 21.17 1.76 11.55
N ALA A 405 21.60 2.89 10.96
CA ALA A 405 22.19 2.93 9.63
C ALA A 405 23.47 2.08 9.56
N SER A 406 24.28 2.05 10.61
CA SER A 406 25.45 1.18 10.68
C SER A 406 25.07 -0.30 10.71
N ILE A 407 23.97 -0.67 11.37
CA ILE A 407 23.47 -2.06 11.43
C ILE A 407 22.99 -2.52 10.04
N TYR A 408 22.11 -1.74 9.40
CA TYR A 408 21.65 -2.02 8.04
C TYR A 408 22.80 -2.04 7.03
N LYS A 409 23.84 -1.22 7.24
CA LYS A 409 25.06 -1.27 6.44
C LYS A 409 25.85 -2.56 6.65
N THR A 410 25.93 -3.10 7.87
CA THR A 410 26.57 -4.41 8.11
C THR A 410 25.85 -5.53 7.36
N GLU A 411 24.52 -5.58 7.42
CA GLU A 411 23.69 -6.50 6.62
C GLU A 411 23.92 -6.30 5.11
N PHE A 412 23.92 -5.05 4.63
CA PHE A 412 24.20 -4.74 3.24
C PHE A 412 25.58 -5.26 2.82
N GLU A 413 26.60 -5.04 3.65
CA GLU A 413 27.99 -5.41 3.34
C GLU A 413 28.25 -6.92 3.41
N GLU A 414 27.45 -7.67 4.15
CA GLU A 414 27.46 -9.14 4.10
C GLU A 414 27.00 -9.65 2.73
N MET A 415 25.90 -9.11 2.20
CA MET A 415 25.45 -9.42 0.85
C MET A 415 26.40 -8.84 -0.21
N TRP A 416 26.98 -7.66 0.02
CA TRP A 416 27.91 -7.01 -0.91
C TRP A 416 29.29 -7.69 -0.97
N GLY A 417 29.69 -8.34 0.12
CA GLY A 417 30.99 -8.99 0.29
C GLY A 417 32.15 -8.04 0.62
N SER A 418 31.95 -6.72 0.67
CA SER A 418 33.04 -5.75 0.92
C SER A 418 32.56 -4.45 1.57
N GLY A 419 33.51 -3.70 2.17
CA GLY A 419 33.29 -2.35 2.69
C GLY A 419 33.53 -1.22 1.68
N THR A 420 33.63 -1.53 0.39
CA THR A 420 33.97 -0.56 -0.67
C THR A 420 32.82 -0.42 -1.68
N THR A 421 32.97 0.48 -2.65
CA THR A 421 32.02 0.62 -3.77
C THR A 421 32.05 -0.56 -4.74
N THR A 422 33.07 -1.43 -4.68
CA THR A 422 33.14 -2.65 -5.51
C THR A 422 32.73 -3.87 -4.67
N PRO A 423 31.81 -4.72 -5.14
CA PRO A 423 31.47 -5.95 -4.42
C PRO A 423 32.61 -6.98 -4.45
N ASP A 424 32.63 -7.88 -3.47
CA ASP A 424 33.47 -9.09 -3.52
C ASP A 424 32.56 -10.32 -3.63
N ASN A 425 32.40 -10.79 -4.85
CA ASN A 425 31.47 -11.86 -5.20
C ASN A 425 31.84 -13.20 -4.54
N THR A 426 33.09 -13.36 -4.08
CA THR A 426 33.56 -14.59 -3.41
C THR A 426 33.29 -14.60 -1.90
N VAL A 427 33.00 -13.42 -1.34
CA VAL A 427 32.73 -13.21 0.10
C VAL A 427 31.26 -12.90 0.35
N SER A 428 30.58 -12.29 -0.63
CA SER A 428 29.15 -12.04 -0.66
C SER A 428 28.35 -13.24 -0.17
N ASN A 429 27.37 -13.02 0.70
CA ASN A 429 26.45 -14.04 1.17
C ASN A 429 25.01 -13.55 1.08
N PHE A 430 24.17 -14.28 0.35
CA PHE A 430 22.72 -14.09 0.33
C PHE A 430 22.00 -15.29 0.95
N SER A 431 20.76 -15.08 1.36
CA SER A 431 19.86 -16.11 1.86
C SER A 431 20.51 -16.90 3.01
N THR A 432 20.34 -18.23 3.02
CA THR A 432 20.83 -19.16 4.07
C THR A 432 22.34 -19.17 4.30
N ARG A 433 23.11 -18.39 3.54
CA ARG A 433 24.57 -18.26 3.68
C ARG A 433 24.95 -17.10 4.57
N LYS A 434 24.04 -16.16 4.80
CA LYS A 434 24.20 -15.12 5.81
C LYS A 434 24.26 -15.71 7.22
N ILE A 435 24.86 -14.96 8.12
CA ILE A 435 24.96 -15.27 9.54
C ILE A 435 24.36 -14.12 10.36
N ASP A 436 23.87 -14.45 11.56
CA ASP A 436 23.56 -13.45 12.56
C ASP A 436 24.87 -12.76 13.02
N ASN A 437 25.09 -11.54 12.54
CA ASN A 437 26.28 -10.74 12.80
C ASN A 437 25.97 -9.31 13.25
N THR A 438 24.70 -8.99 13.49
CA THR A 438 24.24 -7.65 13.85
C THR A 438 23.72 -7.60 15.29
N PRO A 439 23.80 -6.46 15.99
CA PRO A 439 23.10 -6.31 17.26
C PRO A 439 21.59 -6.18 17.01
N HIS A 440 20.79 -6.91 17.79
CA HIS A 440 19.34 -6.92 17.63
C HIS A 440 18.58 -5.84 18.40
N THR A 441 19.22 -5.04 19.26
CA THR A 441 18.49 -4.06 20.08
C THR A 441 19.24 -2.75 20.17
N LEU A 442 18.52 -1.65 19.98
CA LEU A 442 18.97 -0.26 20.12
C LEU A 442 17.97 0.57 20.93
N THR A 443 18.43 1.72 21.40
CA THR A 443 17.56 2.80 21.87
C THR A 443 17.61 3.95 20.87
N ILE A 444 16.46 4.32 20.29
CA ILE A 444 16.32 5.36 19.27
C ILE A 444 15.24 6.32 19.75
N GLY A 445 15.55 7.63 19.84
CA GLY A 445 14.56 8.62 20.32
C GLY A 445 14.21 8.53 21.82
N GLY A 446 14.64 7.48 22.52
CA GLY A 446 14.22 7.15 23.88
C GLY A 446 13.60 5.76 23.97
N ASP A 447 13.23 5.20 22.83
CA ASP A 447 12.41 3.99 22.69
C ASP A 447 13.27 2.80 22.28
N THR A 448 12.83 1.60 22.69
CA THR A 448 13.53 0.37 22.35
C THR A 448 13.14 -0.07 20.95
N VAL A 449 14.13 -0.28 20.10
CA VAL A 449 13.95 -0.78 18.74
C VAL A 449 14.77 -2.04 18.57
N GLU A 450 14.10 -3.14 18.18
CA GLU A 450 14.77 -4.37 17.77
C GLU A 450 14.83 -4.52 16.25
N ILE A 451 15.88 -5.18 15.77
CA ILE A 451 16.21 -5.29 14.34
C ILE A 451 16.68 -6.70 14.03
N TYR A 452 16.06 -7.31 13.02
CA TYR A 452 16.36 -8.67 12.59
C TYR A 452 16.44 -8.75 11.06
N PHE A 453 17.40 -9.52 10.56
CA PHE A 453 17.57 -9.83 9.16
C PHE A 453 17.40 -11.34 8.92
N SER A 454 16.42 -11.70 8.11
CA SER A 454 16.31 -13.07 7.63
C SER A 454 17.16 -13.24 6.37
N SER A 455 17.63 -14.44 6.04
CA SER A 455 17.70 -15.60 6.94
C SER A 455 18.96 -15.54 7.79
N GLY A 456 18.87 -15.93 9.06
CA GLY A 456 20.01 -15.92 9.99
C GLY A 456 19.57 -15.63 11.41
N ASP A 457 18.70 -14.63 11.57
CA ASP A 457 18.41 -14.03 12.88
C ASP A 457 17.14 -14.57 13.57
N ASP A 458 16.42 -15.49 12.92
CA ASP A 458 15.15 -16.06 13.41
C ASP A 458 14.08 -15.00 13.79
N ALA A 459 13.87 -14.03 12.90
CA ALA A 459 12.95 -12.89 13.11
C ALA A 459 11.52 -13.30 13.48
N VAL A 460 10.94 -14.30 12.81
CA VAL A 460 9.59 -14.82 13.11
C VAL A 460 9.58 -15.61 14.42
N GLY A 461 10.70 -16.27 14.76
CA GLY A 461 10.89 -16.88 16.08
C GLY A 461 10.84 -15.84 17.20
N ARG A 462 11.58 -14.71 17.07
CA ARG A 462 11.50 -13.59 18.04
C ARG A 462 10.07 -13.04 18.14
N MET A 463 9.40 -12.85 17.02
CA MET A 463 8.00 -12.41 16.99
C MET A 463 7.07 -13.37 17.75
N THR A 464 7.30 -14.68 17.61
CA THR A 464 6.57 -15.72 18.35
C THR A 464 6.83 -15.63 19.85
N ASP A 465 8.09 -15.46 20.25
CA ASP A 465 8.47 -15.28 21.64
C ASP A 465 7.85 -14.01 22.23
N LEU A 466 7.84 -12.90 21.50
CA LEU A 466 7.22 -11.64 21.92
C LEU A 466 5.72 -11.82 22.16
N VAL A 467 4.98 -12.43 21.22
CA VAL A 467 3.55 -12.76 21.42
C VAL A 467 3.37 -13.60 22.68
N LYS A 468 4.21 -14.61 22.89
CA LYS A 468 4.12 -15.50 24.04
C LYS A 468 4.36 -14.78 25.37
N THR A 469 5.43 -13.98 25.46
CA THR A 469 5.96 -13.50 26.73
C THR A 469 5.63 -12.05 27.07
N GLU A 470 5.31 -11.24 26.07
CA GLU A 470 5.17 -9.78 26.21
C GLU A 470 3.78 -9.27 25.84
N ALA A 471 3.03 -9.95 24.96
CA ALA A 471 1.65 -9.55 24.65
C ALA A 471 0.67 -9.89 25.78
N ASP A 472 0.13 -8.89 26.46
CA ASP A 472 -0.71 -9.07 27.66
C ASP A 472 -2.21 -9.00 27.38
N GLU A 473 -2.63 -8.09 26.50
CA GLU A 473 -4.03 -7.68 26.35
C GLU A 473 -4.55 -7.89 24.92
N ASN A 474 -3.76 -7.52 23.89
CA ASN A 474 -4.21 -7.67 22.51
C ASN A 474 -3.09 -7.88 21.48
N ALA A 475 -3.47 -8.45 20.33
CA ALA A 475 -2.64 -8.52 19.15
C ALA A 475 -3.47 -8.28 17.87
N TYR A 476 -3.12 -7.23 17.12
CA TYR A 476 -3.78 -6.86 15.87
C TYR A 476 -2.82 -6.98 14.69
N PHE A 477 -3.30 -7.33 13.49
CA PHE A 477 -2.41 -7.46 12.35
C PHE A 477 -3.02 -7.20 10.97
N THR A 478 -2.16 -6.78 10.05
CA THR A 478 -2.40 -6.84 8.59
C THR A 478 -1.28 -7.64 7.96
N ILE A 479 -1.60 -8.68 7.19
CA ILE A 479 -0.59 -9.58 6.64
C ILE A 479 -0.88 -10.01 5.20
N PHE A 480 0.14 -9.91 4.34
CA PHE A 480 0.10 -10.43 2.98
C PHE A 480 0.00 -11.96 2.98
N ALA A 481 1.00 -12.66 3.57
CA ALA A 481 1.01 -14.12 3.63
C ALA A 481 1.52 -14.62 5.00
N TRP A 482 0.80 -15.60 5.56
CA TRP A 482 1.13 -16.22 6.83
C TRP A 482 0.90 -17.73 6.77
N SER A 483 1.98 -18.49 6.96
CA SER A 483 1.97 -19.94 7.10
C SER A 483 2.72 -20.46 8.34
N ASP A 484 3.39 -19.64 9.13
CA ASP A 484 4.11 -20.07 10.33
C ASP A 484 3.17 -20.62 11.41
N GLN A 485 3.37 -21.87 11.83
CA GLN A 485 2.53 -22.53 12.84
C GLN A 485 2.80 -22.04 14.26
N ALA A 486 4.06 -21.81 14.63
CA ALA A 486 4.41 -21.50 16.01
C ALA A 486 3.77 -20.17 16.45
N LEU A 487 3.82 -19.16 15.58
CA LEU A 487 3.21 -17.86 15.82
C LEU A 487 1.68 -17.95 15.98
N VAL A 488 0.99 -18.70 15.10
CA VAL A 488 -0.48 -18.82 15.18
C VAL A 488 -0.91 -19.68 16.39
N ASP A 489 -0.10 -20.65 16.81
CA ASP A 489 -0.32 -21.44 18.02
C ASP A 489 -0.20 -20.58 19.29
N GLU A 490 0.74 -19.65 19.35
CA GLU A 490 0.87 -18.74 20.49
C GLU A 490 -0.33 -17.77 20.57
N LEU A 491 -0.79 -17.21 19.44
CA LEU A 491 -2.03 -16.43 19.42
C LEU A 491 -3.26 -17.26 19.81
N LYS A 492 -3.33 -18.53 19.38
CA LYS A 492 -4.41 -19.44 19.78
C LYS A 492 -4.41 -19.67 21.28
N ASN A 493 -3.23 -19.85 21.88
CA ASN A 493 -3.12 -20.00 23.33
C ASN A 493 -3.54 -18.72 24.03
N LYS A 494 -3.07 -17.55 23.59
CA LYS A 494 -3.51 -16.27 24.16
C LYS A 494 -5.02 -16.11 24.06
N TRP A 495 -5.62 -16.40 22.91
CA TRP A 495 -7.06 -16.26 22.66
C TRP A 495 -7.94 -17.24 23.46
N GLU A 496 -7.60 -18.53 23.49
CA GLU A 496 -8.49 -19.57 24.03
C GLU A 496 -7.83 -20.58 24.99
N GLY A 497 -6.61 -20.29 25.46
CA GLY A 497 -5.94 -21.01 26.54
C GLY A 497 -5.50 -22.43 26.20
N SER A 498 -5.34 -22.76 24.91
CA SER A 498 -5.10 -24.14 24.46
C SER A 498 -4.36 -24.20 23.12
N TYR A 499 -3.43 -25.15 23.01
CA TYR A 499 -2.76 -25.54 21.75
C TYR A 499 -3.48 -26.68 21.01
N GLY A 500 -4.54 -27.25 21.58
CA GLY A 500 -5.25 -28.38 20.97
C GLY A 500 -6.19 -27.96 19.84
N ASP A 501 -6.26 -28.74 18.76
CA ASP A 501 -7.23 -28.57 17.67
C ASP A 501 -8.68 -28.59 18.21
N ASN A 502 -9.43 -27.53 17.89
CA ASN A 502 -10.80 -27.28 18.36
C ASN A 502 -10.98 -27.44 19.88
N GLN A 503 -10.01 -27.01 20.66
CA GLN A 503 -10.07 -26.98 22.12
C GLN A 503 -9.71 -25.61 22.66
N GLY A 504 -10.46 -25.14 23.66
CA GLY A 504 -10.17 -23.90 24.37
C GLY A 504 -11.44 -23.16 24.80
N THR A 505 -11.26 -22.13 25.63
CA THR A 505 -12.29 -21.16 26.01
C THR A 505 -11.67 -19.78 26.02
N LEU A 506 -12.40 -18.78 25.54
CA LEU A 506 -11.94 -17.39 25.48
C LEU A 506 -11.33 -16.93 26.82
N THR A 507 -10.11 -16.43 26.76
CA THR A 507 -9.34 -15.95 27.93
C THR A 507 -9.66 -14.49 28.26
N GLY A 508 -10.05 -13.71 27.25
CA GLY A 508 -10.19 -12.25 27.31
C GLY A 508 -9.14 -11.49 26.50
N PHE A 509 -8.06 -12.14 26.04
CA PHE A 509 -7.09 -11.55 25.13
C PHE A 509 -7.76 -11.24 23.78
N ASP A 510 -7.54 -10.05 23.21
CA ASP A 510 -8.22 -9.61 21.98
C ASP A 510 -7.33 -9.82 20.74
N VAL A 511 -7.81 -10.62 19.78
CA VAL A 511 -7.12 -10.88 18.51
C VAL A 511 -7.97 -10.34 17.36
N LYS A 512 -7.39 -9.50 16.51
CA LYS A 512 -8.06 -9.02 15.28
C LYS A 512 -7.06 -9.02 14.12
N GLY A 513 -7.54 -9.22 12.91
CA GLY A 513 -6.62 -9.26 11.78
C GLY A 513 -7.25 -9.18 10.40
N VAL A 514 -6.44 -8.77 9.43
CA VAL A 514 -6.79 -8.69 8.03
C VAL A 514 -5.74 -9.39 7.19
N PHE A 515 -6.19 -10.33 6.36
CA PHE A 515 -5.34 -11.08 5.43
C PHE A 515 -5.54 -10.58 4.00
N ASP A 516 -4.49 -10.61 3.18
CA ASP A 516 -4.66 -10.43 1.74
C ASP A 516 -5.62 -11.50 1.15
N PRO A 517 -6.58 -11.10 0.29
CA PRO A 517 -7.57 -12.03 -0.27
C PRO A 517 -6.97 -13.20 -1.04
N SER A 518 -5.79 -13.02 -1.63
CA SER A 518 -5.09 -14.06 -2.40
C SER A 518 -4.68 -15.24 -1.50
N PHE A 519 -4.50 -14.99 -0.20
CA PHE A 519 -4.03 -15.98 0.78
C PHE A 519 -5.10 -16.46 1.75
N TRP A 520 -6.23 -15.74 1.87
CA TRP A 520 -7.36 -16.05 2.76
C TRP A 520 -7.93 -17.49 2.67
N ASN A 521 -7.89 -18.08 1.48
CA ASN A 521 -8.42 -19.43 1.23
C ASN A 521 -7.33 -20.46 0.89
N GLN A 522 -6.06 -20.09 1.02
CA GLN A 522 -4.98 -21.04 0.78
C GLN A 522 -4.97 -22.04 1.93
N TRP A 523 -4.89 -23.32 1.60
CA TRP A 523 -5.01 -24.44 2.55
C TRP A 523 -3.94 -24.45 3.64
N TRP A 524 -2.82 -23.76 3.43
CA TRP A 524 -1.72 -23.59 4.37
C TRP A 524 -1.78 -22.27 5.16
N SER A 525 -2.78 -21.42 4.91
CA SER A 525 -2.87 -20.10 5.55
C SER A 525 -3.35 -20.22 6.99
N ALA A 526 -2.71 -19.46 7.89
CA ALA A 526 -3.16 -19.30 9.28
C ALA A 526 -4.64 -18.86 9.37
N SER A 527 -5.16 -18.14 8.37
CA SER A 527 -6.57 -17.75 8.30
C SER A 527 -7.56 -18.92 8.28
N ILE A 528 -7.14 -20.12 7.83
CA ILE A 528 -7.97 -21.33 7.88
C ILE A 528 -8.14 -21.79 9.33
N GLU A 529 -7.05 -21.79 10.12
CA GLU A 529 -7.03 -22.18 11.53
C GLU A 529 -7.81 -21.22 12.41
N MET A 530 -7.53 -19.91 12.28
CA MET A 530 -8.11 -18.85 13.09
C MET A 530 -9.63 -18.75 12.93
N THR A 531 -10.16 -19.20 11.79
CA THR A 531 -11.61 -19.22 11.51
C THR A 531 -12.26 -20.57 11.83
N GLY A 532 -11.52 -21.52 12.39
CA GLY A 532 -11.99 -22.86 12.71
C GLY A 532 -12.28 -23.73 11.48
N ARG A 533 -11.87 -23.29 10.28
CA ARG A 533 -12.13 -24.01 9.02
C ARG A 533 -11.19 -25.20 8.87
N THR A 534 -11.64 -26.20 8.11
CA THR A 534 -10.82 -27.34 7.72
C THR A 534 -10.12 -27.06 6.39
N ALA A 535 -8.80 -27.18 6.38
CA ALA A 535 -7.99 -27.07 5.18
C ALA A 535 -8.31 -28.20 4.19
N THR A 536 -8.20 -27.91 2.89
CA THR A 536 -8.44 -28.91 1.84
C THR A 536 -7.27 -29.88 1.67
N GLN A 537 -6.11 -29.56 2.24
CA GLN A 537 -4.85 -30.32 2.17
C GLN A 537 -4.06 -30.11 3.47
N THR A 538 -2.99 -30.89 3.65
CA THR A 538 -2.09 -30.81 4.82
C THR A 538 -0.84 -30.02 4.48
N SER A 539 -0.40 -29.10 5.35
CA SER A 539 0.90 -28.43 5.27
C SER A 539 1.83 -28.93 6.37
N THR A 540 3.13 -28.96 6.09
CA THR A 540 4.15 -29.13 7.13
C THR A 540 4.30 -27.86 7.96
N ASN A 541 4.19 -26.70 7.31
CA ASN A 541 4.45 -25.41 7.94
C ASN A 541 3.21 -24.87 8.67
N ASN A 542 2.02 -25.36 8.30
CA ASN A 542 0.74 -25.07 8.95
C ASN A 542 -0.19 -26.32 8.95
N PRO A 543 -0.07 -27.24 9.92
CA PRO A 543 -0.84 -28.48 9.96
C PRO A 543 -2.37 -28.34 10.09
N ASN A 544 -2.93 -27.13 10.19
CA ASN A 544 -4.34 -26.83 10.39
C ASN A 544 -4.87 -27.16 11.80
N THR A 545 -4.19 -26.67 12.85
CA THR A 545 -4.66 -26.68 14.25
C THR A 545 -5.78 -25.65 14.45
N ARG A 546 -7.04 -26.08 14.37
CA ARG A 546 -8.19 -25.16 14.34
C ARG A 546 -8.49 -24.55 15.70
N TRP A 547 -8.97 -23.31 15.66
CA TRP A 547 -9.44 -22.59 16.85
C TRP A 547 -10.87 -23.03 17.19
N ALA A 548 -11.12 -23.33 18.47
CA ALA A 548 -12.47 -23.70 18.93
C ALA A 548 -13.43 -22.51 18.89
N ASN A 549 -12.88 -21.31 19.11
CA ASN A 549 -13.58 -20.04 19.06
C ASN A 549 -12.96 -19.22 17.91
N PRO A 550 -13.64 -19.08 16.75
CA PRO A 550 -13.09 -18.31 15.63
C PRO A 550 -12.72 -16.87 16.02
N ALA A 551 -11.52 -16.44 15.62
CA ALA A 551 -11.08 -15.06 15.79
C ALA A 551 -11.79 -14.12 14.80
N PRO A 552 -12.01 -12.86 15.15
CA PRO A 552 -12.59 -11.85 14.26
C PRO A 552 -11.54 -11.34 13.25
N VAL A 553 -11.19 -12.22 12.30
CA VAL A 553 -10.26 -11.95 11.20
C VAL A 553 -10.99 -11.96 9.85
N TYR A 554 -10.51 -11.17 8.89
CA TYR A 554 -11.19 -10.95 7.62
C TYR A 554 -10.23 -11.01 6.42
N ALA A 555 -10.77 -11.29 5.24
CA ALA A 555 -10.09 -10.99 3.99
C ALA A 555 -10.18 -9.49 3.72
N ALA A 556 -9.08 -8.86 3.29
CA ALA A 556 -9.05 -7.44 3.00
C ALA A 556 -10.02 -7.06 1.88
N ASN A 557 -10.56 -5.85 1.94
CA ASN A 557 -11.39 -5.27 0.88
C ASN A 557 -10.64 -4.11 0.19
N GLU A 558 -9.41 -4.39 -0.25
CA GLU A 558 -8.56 -3.40 -0.92
C GLU A 558 -8.79 -3.42 -2.44
N SER A 559 -8.63 -2.27 -3.11
CA SER A 559 -8.67 -2.21 -4.59
C SER A 559 -7.57 -3.05 -5.24
N ARG A 560 -6.47 -3.27 -4.50
CA ARG A 560 -5.33 -4.11 -4.87
C ARG A 560 -4.92 -5.01 -3.70
N LYS A 561 -3.64 -5.40 -3.64
CA LYS A 561 -3.12 -6.27 -2.59
C LYS A 561 -3.04 -5.51 -1.25
N LEU A 562 -3.38 -6.19 -0.17
CA LEU A 562 -2.93 -5.82 1.17
C LEU A 562 -1.52 -6.38 1.33
N HIS A 563 -0.51 -5.54 1.23
CA HIS A 563 0.88 -6.00 1.15
C HIS A 563 1.74 -5.57 2.34
N ALA A 564 1.13 -4.93 3.35
CA ALA A 564 1.73 -4.79 4.66
C ALA A 564 2.00 -6.15 5.34
N LYS A 565 3.01 -6.15 6.20
CA LYS A 565 3.33 -7.20 7.17
C LYS A 565 3.52 -6.48 8.49
N THR A 566 2.43 -6.36 9.23
CA THR A 566 2.37 -5.54 10.44
C THR A 566 1.65 -6.31 11.53
N MET A 567 2.25 -6.37 12.72
CA MET A 567 1.58 -6.77 13.95
C MET A 567 1.68 -5.64 14.97
N LEU A 568 0.59 -5.39 15.68
CA LEU A 568 0.50 -4.50 16.82
C LEU A 568 0.26 -5.36 18.04
N ILE A 569 1.02 -5.11 19.10
CA ILE A 569 0.90 -5.77 20.39
C ILE A 569 0.48 -4.72 21.39
N ASP A 570 -0.53 -5.05 22.20
CA ASP A 570 -1.01 -4.22 23.30
C ASP A 570 -1.31 -2.76 22.89
N ALA A 571 -1.77 -2.59 21.65
CA ALA A 571 -2.15 -1.30 21.10
C ALA A 571 -3.31 -0.69 21.88
N ASP A 572 -3.24 0.62 22.13
CA ASP A 572 -4.20 1.38 22.96
C ASP A 572 -4.38 0.83 24.39
N THR A 573 -3.34 0.23 24.97
CA THR A 573 -3.33 -0.24 26.36
C THR A 573 -2.28 0.47 27.22
N ASN A 574 -2.18 0.09 28.49
CA ASN A 574 -1.12 0.55 29.40
C ASN A 574 -0.03 -0.53 29.65
N SER A 575 0.04 -1.58 28.82
CA SER A 575 1.15 -2.55 28.87
C SER A 575 2.37 -2.01 28.12
N ASP A 576 2.90 -2.72 27.13
CA ASP A 576 4.00 -2.30 26.27
C ASP A 576 3.58 -2.24 24.79
N PRO A 577 2.90 -1.16 24.36
CA PRO A 577 2.47 -1.01 22.98
C PRO A 577 3.65 -1.13 22.01
N THR A 578 3.59 -2.13 21.14
CA THR A 578 4.69 -2.48 20.24
C THR A 578 4.17 -2.69 18.82
N VAL A 579 4.93 -2.24 17.83
CA VAL A 579 4.66 -2.51 16.42
C VAL A 579 5.80 -3.27 15.75
N ILE A 580 5.45 -4.31 15.02
CA ILE A 580 6.35 -5.17 14.26
C ILE A 580 6.10 -4.96 12.78
N VAL A 581 7.13 -4.60 12.02
CA VAL A 581 7.04 -4.20 10.61
C VAL A 581 8.26 -4.63 9.80
N GLY A 582 8.13 -4.63 8.47
CA GLY A 582 9.25 -4.90 7.57
C GLY A 582 8.80 -5.57 6.28
N SER A 583 9.72 -6.32 5.68
CA SER A 583 9.48 -7.03 4.41
C SER A 583 9.00 -8.47 4.60
N THR A 584 9.25 -9.05 5.77
CA THR A 584 9.08 -10.47 6.11
C THR A 584 7.62 -10.92 6.12
N ASN A 585 7.26 -11.85 5.23
CA ASN A 585 6.04 -12.65 5.40
C ASN A 585 6.23 -13.69 6.51
N TRP A 586 5.20 -13.96 7.32
CA TRP A 586 5.29 -14.88 8.45
C TRP A 586 5.20 -16.34 7.98
N SER A 587 6.29 -16.81 7.40
CA SER A 587 6.39 -18.09 6.70
C SER A 587 7.81 -18.63 6.78
N GLU A 588 7.96 -19.94 6.55
CA GLU A 588 9.27 -20.60 6.47
C GLU A 588 10.23 -19.90 5.50
N ASN A 589 9.74 -19.52 4.31
CA ASN A 589 10.58 -18.83 3.34
C ASN A 589 10.98 -17.44 3.82
N GLY A 590 10.07 -16.69 4.44
CA GLY A 590 10.37 -15.36 4.97
C GLY A 590 11.38 -15.42 6.12
N ASN A 591 11.35 -16.45 6.96
CA ASN A 591 12.24 -16.56 8.12
C ASN A 591 13.60 -17.18 7.78
N ASN A 592 13.59 -18.26 7.00
CA ASN A 592 14.73 -19.17 6.88
C ASN A 592 15.34 -19.23 5.48
N VAL A 593 14.79 -18.51 4.49
CA VAL A 593 15.26 -18.62 3.09
C VAL A 593 15.54 -17.28 2.45
N ASN A 594 14.58 -16.37 2.45
CA ASN A 594 14.68 -15.08 1.79
C ASN A 594 15.53 -14.11 2.60
N ASP A 595 16.18 -13.17 1.90
CA ASP A 595 16.74 -11.99 2.54
C ASP A 595 15.61 -11.03 2.89
N GLU A 596 15.40 -10.75 4.18
CA GLU A 596 14.34 -9.87 4.67
C GLU A 596 14.86 -9.01 5.83
N ASN A 597 14.13 -7.96 6.17
CA ASN A 597 14.37 -7.21 7.40
C ASN A 597 13.06 -6.99 8.18
N MET A 598 13.19 -6.94 9.50
CA MET A 598 12.12 -6.70 10.45
C MET A 598 12.57 -5.70 11.52
N LEU A 599 11.69 -4.76 11.85
CA LEU A 599 11.81 -3.88 13.00
C LEU A 599 10.71 -4.20 14.01
N ILE A 600 11.06 -4.20 15.28
CA ILE A 600 10.13 -4.26 16.42
C ILE A 600 10.32 -2.96 17.21
N ILE A 601 9.30 -2.12 17.28
CA ILE A 601 9.40 -0.77 17.85
C ILE A 601 8.48 -0.72 19.07
N HIS A 602 9.08 -0.63 20.26
CA HIS A 602 8.38 -0.48 21.54
C HIS A 602 8.15 1.00 21.79
N ASP A 603 7.03 1.52 21.27
CA ASP A 603 6.66 2.94 21.31
C ASP A 603 5.14 3.08 21.18
N ASP A 604 4.52 3.78 22.13
CA ASP A 604 3.07 3.96 22.19
C ASP A 604 2.53 4.88 21.09
N ALA A 605 3.24 5.95 20.76
CA ALA A 605 2.88 6.89 19.73
C ALA A 605 2.97 6.24 18.33
N ILE A 606 4.07 5.56 18.01
CA ILE A 606 4.26 4.88 16.73
C ILE A 606 3.25 3.73 16.60
N THR A 607 3.04 2.93 17.65
CA THR A 607 2.02 1.85 17.65
C THR A 607 0.62 2.41 17.42
N ASN A 608 0.26 3.55 18.03
CA ASN A 608 -1.03 4.20 17.81
C ASN A 608 -1.19 4.75 16.37
N GLN A 609 -0.12 5.21 15.70
CA GLN A 609 -0.18 5.61 14.29
C GLN A 609 -0.51 4.42 13.38
N PHE A 610 0.11 3.25 13.61
CA PHE A 610 -0.25 2.03 12.89
C PHE A 610 -1.65 1.53 13.25
N LEU A 611 -2.11 1.71 14.48
CA LEU A 611 -3.47 1.35 14.87
C LEU A 611 -4.52 2.14 14.09
N GLN A 612 -4.29 3.43 13.84
CA GLN A 612 -5.17 4.25 13.00
C GLN A 612 -5.29 3.68 11.58
N GLU A 613 -4.17 3.21 11.00
CA GLU A 613 -4.19 2.56 9.68
C GLU A 613 -4.89 1.21 9.73
N PHE A 614 -4.53 0.35 10.70
CA PHE A 614 -5.16 -0.96 10.92
C PHE A 614 -6.68 -0.83 11.04
N ASN A 615 -7.17 0.12 11.84
CA ASN A 615 -8.60 0.33 12.04
C ASN A 615 -9.31 0.69 10.74
N ALA A 616 -8.71 1.49 9.86
CA ALA A 616 -9.27 1.79 8.54
C ALA A 616 -9.39 0.52 7.69
N ARG A 617 -8.34 -0.32 7.68
CA ARG A 617 -8.34 -1.59 6.91
C ARG A 617 -9.34 -2.60 7.48
N TYR A 618 -9.40 -2.69 8.80
CA TYR A 618 -10.26 -3.63 9.52
C TYR A 618 -11.74 -3.31 9.30
N VAL A 619 -12.14 -2.04 9.43
CA VAL A 619 -13.51 -1.61 9.13
C VAL A 619 -13.85 -1.82 7.66
N ASN A 620 -12.94 -1.48 6.74
CA ASN A 620 -13.14 -1.69 5.31
C ASN A 620 -13.34 -3.18 4.97
N ALA A 621 -12.67 -4.09 5.68
CA ALA A 621 -12.84 -5.53 5.53
C ALA A 621 -14.13 -6.10 6.19
N GLY A 622 -14.96 -5.24 6.81
CA GLY A 622 -16.20 -5.63 7.50
C GLY A 622 -16.04 -5.92 8.99
N GLY A 623 -14.88 -5.60 9.57
CA GLY A 623 -14.65 -5.64 11.02
C GLY A 623 -15.30 -4.47 11.75
N VAL A 624 -15.43 -4.59 13.07
CA VAL A 624 -15.97 -3.53 13.94
C VAL A 624 -14.92 -3.18 15.01
N VAL A 625 -14.52 -1.91 15.05
CA VAL A 625 -13.69 -1.35 16.13
C VAL A 625 -14.61 -1.06 17.31
N GLN A 626 -14.28 -1.55 18.50
CA GLN A 626 -15.09 -1.40 19.72
C GLN A 626 -14.59 -0.25 20.57
#